data_AF-A0A2G2LJS7-F1
#
_entry.id   AF-A0A2G2LJS7-F1
#
_cell.length_a   1.000
_cell.length_b   1.000
_cell.length_c   1.000
_cell.angle_alpha   90.00
_cell.angle_beta   90.00
_cell.angle_gamma   90.00
#
_symmetry.space_group_name_H-M   'P 1'
#
loop_
_entity.id
_entity.type
_entity.pdbx_description
1 polymer ?
#
loop_
_entity_poly.entity_id
_entity_poly.type
_entity_poly.pdbx_seq_one_letter_code
_entity_poly.pdbx_strand_id
1 'polypeptide(L)'
;MPLSDAEKALRLGALGENLYANIKNNAGCNVQLSLDPYDFTRDMLVDDKTIEIKTQMLMHSIGRFTINKNQAKKCAGVDILVMIETPHIESGDVVRIYEFMAGRDSFSLNTTYIGGLHKYTIDPSRGKLICEIQDPYILNLMKKYSTSAYKRFS
;
A
#
# COMPACT_ATOMS: atom_id res chain seq x y z
N MET A 1 18.78 13.09 15.58
CA MET A 1 17.43 13.71 15.60
C MET A 1 16.40 12.64 15.25
N PRO A 2 15.23 12.61 15.91
CA PRO A 2 14.13 11.74 15.49
C PRO A 2 13.62 12.17 14.10
N LEU A 3 13.20 11.20 13.28
CA LEU A 3 12.60 11.47 11.96
C LEU A 3 11.24 12.16 12.12
N SER A 4 10.96 13.13 11.26
CA SER A 4 9.62 13.70 11.09
C SER A 4 8.64 12.67 10.53
N ASP A 5 7.35 12.90 10.71
CA ASP A 5 6.32 11.98 10.19
C ASP A 5 6.29 11.95 8.65
N ALA A 6 6.64 13.05 7.98
CA ALA A 6 6.80 13.08 6.53
C ALA A 6 7.95 12.17 6.07
N GLU A 7 9.10 12.23 6.74
CA GLU A 7 10.24 11.35 6.43
C GLU A 7 9.93 9.88 6.72
N LYS A 8 9.18 9.59 7.79
CA LYS A 8 8.72 8.23 8.09
C LYS A 8 7.79 7.70 7.00
N ALA A 9 6.80 8.49 6.58
CA ALA A 9 5.87 8.12 5.52
C ALA A 9 6.60 7.85 4.19
N LEU A 10 7.57 8.69 3.82
CA LEU A 10 8.42 8.47 2.64
C LEU A 10 9.20 7.15 2.73
N ARG A 11 9.83 6.88 3.88
CA ARG A 11 10.56 5.63 4.10
C ARG A 11 9.65 4.40 4.09
N LEU A 12 8.42 4.51 4.60
CA LEU A 12 7.44 3.43 4.57
C LEU A 12 6.98 3.13 3.14
N GLY A 13 6.73 4.16 2.32
CA GLY A 13 6.41 4.02 0.90
C GLY A 13 7.52 3.27 0.17
N ALA A 14 8.75 3.79 0.25
CA ALA A 14 9.93 3.18 -0.38
C ALA A 14 10.20 1.74 0.13
N LEU A 15 9.94 1.45 1.40
CA LEU A 15 10.07 0.10 1.94
C LEU A 15 9.09 -0.87 1.26
N GLY A 16 7.83 -0.46 1.07
CA GLY A 16 6.86 -1.30 0.38
C GLY A 16 7.19 -1.51 -1.10
N GLU A 17 7.64 -0.47 -1.80
CA GLU A 17 8.07 -0.56 -3.19
C GLU A 17 9.22 -1.57 -3.35
N ASN A 18 10.26 -1.44 -2.53
CA ASN A 18 11.40 -2.35 -2.54
C ASN A 18 11.00 -3.80 -2.19
N LEU A 19 10.09 -3.95 -1.22
CA LEU A 19 9.60 -5.27 -0.83
C LEU A 19 8.89 -5.98 -1.99
N TYR A 20 7.98 -5.28 -2.67
CA TYR A 20 7.26 -5.84 -3.81
C TYR A 20 8.20 -6.11 -4.99
N ALA A 21 9.13 -5.20 -5.28
CA ALA A 21 10.14 -5.39 -6.32
C ALA A 21 10.98 -6.65 -6.07
N ASN A 22 11.43 -6.88 -4.84
CA ASN A 22 12.18 -8.08 -4.46
C ASN A 22 11.35 -9.36 -4.64
N ILE A 23 10.07 -9.34 -4.27
CA ILE A 23 9.15 -10.48 -4.48
C ILE A 23 9.05 -10.82 -5.96
N LYS A 24 8.88 -9.81 -6.82
CA LYS A 24 8.76 -9.99 -8.27
C LYS A 24 10.07 -10.43 -8.93
N ASN A 25 11.20 -9.83 -8.55
CA ASN A 25 12.51 -10.27 -9.02
C ASN A 25 12.79 -11.73 -8.64
N ASN A 26 12.47 -12.14 -7.40
CA ASN A 26 12.64 -13.52 -6.96
C ASN A 26 11.71 -14.51 -7.68
N ALA A 27 10.58 -14.03 -8.18
CA ALA A 27 9.67 -14.80 -9.04
C ALA A 27 10.12 -14.84 -10.51
N GLY A 28 11.25 -14.20 -10.85
CA GLY A 28 11.80 -14.16 -12.21
C GLY A 28 11.20 -13.10 -13.13
N CYS A 29 10.41 -12.16 -12.60
CA CYS A 29 9.87 -11.04 -13.38
C CYS A 29 10.94 -9.98 -13.65
N ASN A 30 10.80 -9.27 -14.76
CA ASN A 30 11.62 -8.09 -15.06
C ASN A 30 11.02 -6.85 -14.38
N VAL A 31 11.71 -6.32 -13.36
CA VAL A 31 11.26 -5.15 -12.59
C VAL A 31 12.06 -3.90 -12.94
N GLN A 32 11.39 -2.81 -13.28
CA GLN A 32 12.00 -1.49 -13.50
C GLN A 32 11.34 -0.46 -12.60
N LEU A 33 12.07 -0.01 -11.57
CA LEU A 33 11.60 1.06 -10.68
C LEU A 33 11.55 2.40 -11.43
N SER A 34 10.61 3.27 -11.06
CA SER A 34 10.68 4.66 -11.51
C SER A 34 11.93 5.33 -10.93
N LEU A 35 12.70 6.00 -11.79
CA LEU A 35 13.87 6.79 -11.39
C LEU A 35 13.48 8.19 -10.91
N ASP A 36 12.27 8.65 -11.25
CA ASP A 36 11.77 9.96 -10.87
C ASP A 36 10.73 9.79 -9.74
N PRO A 37 11.02 10.25 -8.51
CA PRO A 37 10.05 10.23 -7.41
C PRO A 37 8.85 11.18 -7.65
N TYR A 38 8.91 12.04 -8.67
CA TYR A 38 7.80 12.86 -9.15
C TYR A 38 7.11 12.25 -10.38
N ASP A 39 7.40 10.99 -10.74
CA ASP A 39 6.63 10.27 -11.74
C ASP A 39 5.19 10.06 -11.22
N PHE A 40 4.28 10.87 -11.75
CA PHE A 40 2.87 10.83 -11.41
C PHE A 40 2.11 9.70 -12.12
N THR A 41 2.78 8.84 -12.90
CA THR A 41 2.15 7.80 -13.72
C THR A 41 2.21 6.42 -13.07
N ARG A 42 3.33 6.05 -12.46
CA ARG A 42 3.55 4.72 -11.86
C ARG A 42 4.69 4.75 -10.84
N ASP A 43 4.78 3.70 -10.03
CA ASP A 43 5.92 3.48 -9.14
C ASP A 43 6.95 2.52 -9.78
N MET A 44 6.50 1.54 -10.58
CA MET A 44 7.39 0.64 -11.32
C MET A 44 6.70 0.00 -12.55
N LEU A 45 7.51 -0.66 -13.38
CA LEU A 45 7.09 -1.63 -14.39
C LEU A 45 7.46 -3.05 -13.95
N VAL A 46 6.56 -4.00 -14.19
CA VAL A 46 6.81 -5.44 -14.02
C VAL A 46 6.31 -6.16 -15.27
N ASP A 47 7.21 -6.76 -16.05
CA ASP A 47 6.90 -7.40 -17.33
C ASP A 47 6.02 -6.51 -18.23
N ASP A 48 6.46 -5.26 -18.41
CA ASP A 48 5.81 -4.19 -19.18
C ASP A 48 4.44 -3.68 -18.64
N LYS A 49 4.01 -4.16 -17.46
CA LYS A 49 2.80 -3.66 -16.79
C LYS A 49 3.12 -2.54 -15.82
N THR A 50 2.32 -1.47 -15.88
CA THR A 50 2.40 -0.35 -14.94
C THR A 50 1.84 -0.73 -13.57
N ILE A 51 2.61 -0.40 -12.52
CA ILE A 51 2.27 -0.71 -11.13
C ILE A 51 2.22 0.58 -10.30
N GLU A 52 1.18 0.73 -9.49
CA GLU A 52 1.12 1.69 -8.38
C GLU A 52 1.13 0.93 -7.07
N ILE A 53 1.87 1.40 -6.07
CA ILE A 53 2.00 0.77 -4.75
C ILE A 53 1.55 1.73 -3.67
N LYS A 54 0.78 1.21 -2.70
CA LYS A 54 0.38 1.95 -1.51
C LYS A 54 0.63 1.10 -0.27
N THR A 55 1.59 1.55 0.54
CA THR A 55 1.91 0.96 1.84
C THR A 55 1.17 1.70 2.93
N GLN A 56 0.17 1.07 3.54
CA GLN A 56 -0.63 1.71 4.59
C GLN A 56 -1.37 0.68 5.45
N MET A 57 -1.86 1.13 6.60
CA MET A 57 -2.71 0.33 7.47
C MET A 57 -4.11 0.19 6.87
N LEU A 58 -4.74 -0.97 7.07
CA LEU A 58 -6.17 -1.15 6.82
C LEU A 58 -6.96 -0.31 7.83
N MET A 59 -8.02 0.36 7.40
CA MET A 59 -8.92 1.02 8.34
C MET A 59 -9.84 -0.03 8.97
N HIS A 60 -9.44 -0.59 10.11
CA HIS A 60 -10.11 -1.74 10.74
C HIS A 60 -11.58 -1.51 11.05
N SER A 61 -11.98 -0.28 11.41
CA SER A 61 -13.38 0.06 11.69
C SER A 61 -14.33 -0.16 10.50
N ILE A 62 -13.81 -0.21 9.28
CA ILE A 62 -14.58 -0.50 8.06
C ILE A 62 -14.03 -1.67 7.24
N GLY A 63 -12.94 -2.31 7.69
CA GLY A 63 -12.27 -3.41 6.99
C GLY A 63 -11.77 -3.06 5.59
N ARG A 64 -11.42 -1.80 5.32
CA ARG A 64 -11.06 -1.32 3.97
C ARG A 64 -9.83 -0.42 3.98
N PHE A 65 -9.10 -0.38 2.88
CA PHE A 65 -8.08 0.64 2.65
C PHE A 65 -8.73 1.95 2.25
N THR A 66 -8.08 3.07 2.56
CA THR A 66 -8.55 4.40 2.16
C THR A 66 -7.56 5.09 1.24
N ILE A 67 -8.04 5.80 0.22
CA ILE A 67 -7.22 6.58 -0.71
C ILE A 67 -7.74 8.01 -0.81
N ASN A 68 -6.82 8.97 -0.85
CA ASN A 68 -7.15 10.38 -1.04
C ASN A 68 -7.55 10.67 -2.49
N LYS A 69 -8.40 11.68 -2.69
CA LYS A 69 -8.92 12.01 -4.02
C LYS A 69 -7.85 12.33 -5.06
N ASN A 70 -6.77 12.98 -4.66
CA ASN A 70 -5.63 13.30 -5.54
C ASN A 70 -4.83 12.04 -5.96
N GLN A 71 -4.84 10.98 -5.15
CA GLN A 71 -4.12 9.73 -5.44
C GLN A 71 -4.97 8.73 -6.23
N ALA A 72 -6.30 8.85 -6.14
CA ALA A 72 -7.23 7.94 -6.81
C ALA A 72 -7.03 7.88 -8.33
N LYS A 73 -6.72 9.01 -8.98
CA LYS A 73 -6.47 9.05 -10.43
C LYS A 73 -5.25 8.21 -10.83
N LYS A 74 -4.14 8.31 -10.07
CA LYS A 74 -2.92 7.54 -10.32
C LYS A 74 -3.19 6.04 -10.11
N CYS A 75 -3.83 5.69 -8.99
CA CYS A 75 -4.17 4.30 -8.68
C CYS A 75 -5.10 3.66 -9.73
N ALA A 76 -5.97 4.44 -10.37
CA ALA A 76 -6.85 3.97 -11.44
C ALA A 76 -6.22 3.94 -12.83
N GLY A 77 -5.08 4.60 -13.02
CA GLY A 77 -4.39 4.72 -14.30
C GLY A 77 -3.37 3.62 -14.59
N VAL A 78 -3.10 2.74 -13.62
CA VAL A 78 -2.13 1.64 -13.75
C VAL A 78 -2.79 0.31 -14.06
N ASP A 79 -2.02 -0.62 -14.63
CA ASP A 79 -2.47 -1.99 -14.92
C ASP A 79 -2.71 -2.79 -13.64
N ILE A 80 -1.91 -2.54 -12.60
CA ILE A 80 -1.99 -3.21 -11.31
C ILE A 80 -1.79 -2.21 -10.18
N LEU A 81 -2.76 -2.12 -9.28
CA LEU A 81 -2.60 -1.47 -7.98
C LEU A 81 -2.19 -2.51 -6.95
N VAL A 82 -1.16 -2.21 -6.17
CA VAL A 82 -0.67 -3.05 -5.07
C VAL A 82 -0.93 -2.36 -3.76
N MET A 83 -1.65 -3.03 -2.86
CA MET A 83 -1.83 -2.59 -1.48
C MET A 83 -0.96 -3.43 -0.56
N ILE A 84 -0.06 -2.78 0.17
CA ILE A 84 0.78 -3.41 1.20
C ILE A 84 0.23 -2.99 2.55
N GLU A 85 -0.43 -3.91 3.22
CA GLU A 85 -0.97 -3.73 4.56
C GLU A 85 0.18 -3.74 5.57
N THR A 86 0.35 -2.63 6.29
CA THR A 86 1.30 -2.57 7.42
C THR A 86 0.81 -3.44 8.57
N PRO A 87 1.71 -4.07 9.35
CA PRO A 87 1.31 -4.98 10.40
C PRO A 87 0.61 -4.23 11.54
N HIS A 88 -0.48 -4.81 12.03
CA HIS A 88 -1.23 -4.31 13.16
C HIS A 88 -1.81 -5.48 13.97
N ILE A 89 -2.00 -5.28 15.28
CA ILE A 89 -2.46 -6.35 16.19
C ILE A 89 -3.84 -6.88 15.80
N GLU A 90 -4.75 -6.02 15.34
CA GLU A 90 -6.09 -6.41 14.87
C GLU A 90 -6.04 -7.23 13.57
N SER A 91 -4.96 -7.10 12.80
CA SER A 91 -4.71 -7.87 11.58
C SER A 91 -3.84 -9.11 11.83
N GLY A 92 -3.54 -9.45 13.08
CA GLY A 92 -2.70 -10.60 13.43
C GLY A 92 -1.20 -10.35 13.30
N ASP A 93 -0.78 -9.07 13.30
CA ASP A 93 0.62 -8.64 13.27
C ASP A 93 1.44 -9.18 12.09
N VAL A 94 0.81 -9.17 10.90
CA VAL A 94 1.37 -9.68 9.65
C VAL A 94 1.28 -8.61 8.57
N VAL A 95 2.23 -8.63 7.63
CA VAL A 95 2.17 -7.81 6.41
C VAL A 95 1.47 -8.60 5.32
N ARG A 96 0.47 -8.01 4.68
CA ARG A 96 -0.25 -8.62 3.56
C ARG A 96 -0.10 -7.79 2.30
N ILE A 97 0.12 -8.47 1.18
CA ILE A 97 0.30 -7.83 -0.12
C ILE A 97 -0.80 -8.28 -1.05
N TYR A 98 -1.57 -7.33 -1.56
CA TYR A 98 -2.71 -7.55 -2.44
C TYR A 98 -2.48 -6.91 -3.80
N GLU A 99 -2.74 -7.64 -4.88
CA GLU A 99 -2.76 -7.12 -6.25
C GLU A 99 -4.19 -6.92 -6.74
N PHE A 100 -4.47 -5.76 -7.32
CA PHE A 100 -5.74 -5.37 -7.93
C PHE A 100 -5.50 -5.06 -9.40
N MET A 101 -6.01 -5.91 -10.30
CA MET A 101 -5.88 -5.73 -11.74
C MET A 101 -6.84 -4.66 -12.25
N ALA A 102 -6.40 -3.83 -13.20
CA ALA A 102 -7.25 -2.88 -13.91
C ALA A 102 -8.48 -3.56 -14.54
N GLY A 103 -9.62 -2.86 -14.55
CA GLY A 103 -10.87 -3.34 -15.13
C GLY A 103 -11.67 -4.33 -14.25
N ARG A 104 -11.16 -4.77 -13.09
CA ARG A 104 -11.93 -5.52 -12.09
C ARG A 104 -12.39 -4.59 -10.96
N ASP A 105 -13.57 -3.95 -11.08
CA ASP A 105 -14.24 -3.17 -10.01
C ASP A 105 -13.28 -2.35 -9.11
N SER A 106 -12.22 -1.77 -9.68
CA SER A 106 -10.95 -1.53 -8.98
C SER A 106 -10.98 -0.41 -7.94
N PHE A 107 -12.10 0.31 -7.88
CA PHE A 107 -12.46 1.17 -6.76
C PHE A 107 -13.98 1.09 -6.64
N SER A 108 -14.51 0.49 -5.57
CA SER A 108 -15.85 0.92 -5.18
C SER A 108 -15.69 2.37 -4.77
N LEU A 109 -16.08 3.32 -5.63
CA LEU A 109 -16.15 4.74 -5.30
C LEU A 109 -17.29 4.99 -4.29
N ASN A 110 -17.39 4.17 -3.26
CA ASN A 110 -18.10 4.50 -2.05
C ASN A 110 -17.23 5.55 -1.38
N THR A 111 -17.64 6.80 -1.56
CA THR A 111 -17.07 7.90 -0.80
C THR A 111 -17.59 7.77 0.60
N THR A 112 -16.68 7.58 1.54
CA THR A 112 -17.00 7.67 2.96
C THR A 112 -16.47 8.99 3.48
N TYR A 113 -17.17 9.56 4.45
CA TYR A 113 -16.75 10.75 5.14
C TYR A 113 -15.99 10.35 6.40
N ILE A 114 -14.67 10.45 6.36
CA ILE A 114 -13.79 10.10 7.47
C ILE A 114 -13.02 11.34 7.88
N GLY A 115 -13.13 11.72 9.16
CA GLY A 115 -12.35 12.82 9.73
C GLY A 115 -12.53 14.14 8.99
N GLY A 116 -13.73 14.42 8.47
CA GLY A 116 -14.02 15.67 7.75
C GLY A 116 -13.81 15.62 6.24
N LEU A 117 -13.36 14.50 5.67
CA LEU A 117 -12.94 14.41 4.26
C LEU A 117 -13.57 13.21 3.55
N HIS A 118 -13.89 13.39 2.27
CA HIS A 118 -14.24 12.28 1.39
C HIS A 118 -13.01 11.45 1.06
N LYS A 119 -13.09 10.14 1.32
CA LYS A 119 -12.07 9.14 0.99
C LYS A 119 -12.65 8.11 0.04
N TYR A 120 -11.82 7.63 -0.88
CA TYR A 120 -12.11 6.43 -1.66
C TYR A 120 -11.73 5.21 -0.84
N THR A 121 -12.44 4.10 -1.03
CA THR A 121 -12.17 2.86 -0.29
C THR A 121 -11.88 1.70 -1.23
N ILE A 122 -10.99 0.82 -0.80
CA ILE A 122 -10.67 -0.43 -1.48
C ILE A 122 -10.96 -1.58 -0.53
N ASP A 123 -11.77 -2.52 -0.99
CA ASP A 123 -12.09 -3.73 -0.28
C ASP A 123 -11.03 -4.80 -0.59
N PRO A 124 -10.25 -5.27 0.41
CA PRO A 124 -9.19 -6.26 0.17
C PRO A 124 -9.71 -7.57 -0.42
N SER A 125 -10.98 -7.93 -0.21
CA SER A 125 -11.59 -9.14 -0.79
C SER A 125 -11.70 -9.11 -2.32
N ARG A 126 -11.58 -7.92 -2.93
CA ARG A 126 -11.57 -7.74 -4.39
C ARG A 126 -10.18 -7.93 -5.00
N GLY A 127 -9.14 -7.92 -4.18
CA GLY A 127 -7.75 -8.12 -4.60
C GLY A 127 -7.35 -9.59 -4.52
N LYS A 128 -6.27 -9.93 -5.23
CA LYS A 128 -5.59 -11.22 -5.05
C LYS A 128 -4.54 -11.05 -3.95
N LEU A 129 -4.65 -11.81 -2.86
CA LEU A 129 -3.58 -11.93 -1.88
C LEU A 129 -2.38 -12.65 -2.53
N ILE A 130 -1.23 -11.99 -2.53
CA ILE A 130 0.01 -12.48 -3.15
C ILE A 130 0.95 -13.08 -2.11
N CYS A 131 1.05 -12.45 -0.95
CA CYS A 131 2.00 -12.82 0.07
C CYS A 131 1.53 -12.38 1.46
N GLU A 132 1.83 -13.21 2.45
CA GLU A 132 1.80 -12.87 3.88
C GLU A 132 3.23 -12.96 4.43
N ILE A 133 3.65 -11.96 5.19
CA ILE A 133 5.02 -11.86 5.71
C ILE A 133 4.97 -11.69 7.23
N GLN A 134 5.56 -12.66 7.94
CA GLN A 134 5.74 -12.66 9.39
C GLN A 134 7.21 -12.51 9.81
N ASP A 135 8.10 -12.18 8.87
CA ASP A 135 9.52 -11.96 9.16
C ASP A 135 9.70 -10.83 10.19
N PRO A 136 10.31 -11.09 11.37
CA PRO A 136 10.40 -10.10 12.44
C PRO A 136 11.15 -8.84 12.03
N TYR A 137 12.13 -8.94 11.13
CA TYR A 137 12.88 -7.77 10.67
C TYR A 137 11.98 -6.84 9.84
N ILE A 138 11.25 -7.39 8.87
CA ILE A 138 10.29 -6.62 8.04
C ILE A 138 9.18 -6.02 8.92
N LEU A 139 8.61 -6.81 9.83
CA LEU A 139 7.56 -6.34 10.75
C LEU A 139 8.03 -5.15 11.57
N ASN A 140 9.20 -5.25 12.20
CA ASN A 140 9.77 -4.18 13.02
C ASN A 140 10.10 -2.93 12.18
N LEU A 141 10.59 -3.11 10.96
CA LEU A 141 10.93 -2.00 10.08
C LEU A 141 9.66 -1.24 9.63
N MET A 142 8.59 -1.95 9.28
CA MET A 142 7.32 -1.32 8.92
C MET A 142 6.66 -0.62 10.12
N LYS A 143 6.66 -1.25 11.31
CA LYS A 143 6.16 -0.61 12.54
C LYS A 143 6.92 0.66 12.88
N LYS A 144 8.25 0.66 12.72
CA LYS A 144 9.12 1.81 12.99
C LYS A 144 8.76 3.03 12.14
N TYR A 145 8.36 2.83 10.88
CA TYR A 145 8.04 3.91 9.95
C TYR A 145 6.54 4.18 9.81
N SER A 146 5.67 3.33 10.36
CA SER A 146 4.24 3.63 10.44
C SER A 146 4.00 4.85 11.32
N THR A 147 3.31 5.84 10.77
CA THR A 147 2.89 7.05 11.49
C THR A 147 1.51 6.90 12.13
N SER A 148 0.85 5.76 11.89
CA SER A 148 -0.46 5.40 12.44
C SER A 148 -0.33 5.08 13.93
N ALA A 149 -0.36 6.11 14.77
CA ALA A 149 -0.51 5.94 16.22
C ALA A 149 -2.00 5.65 16.52
N TYR A 150 -2.49 4.44 16.23
CA TYR A 150 -3.75 4.03 16.83
C TYR A 150 -3.49 3.74 18.31
N LYS A 151 -3.77 4.73 19.17
CA LYS A 151 -3.82 4.53 20.61
C LYS A 151 -4.95 3.54 20.88
N ARG A 152 -4.62 2.41 21.51
CA ARG A 152 -5.62 1.54 22.17
C ARG A 152 -6.58 2.46 22.94
N PHE A 153 -7.84 2.53 22.51
CA PHE A 153 -8.89 2.82 23.47
C PHE A 153 -9.02 1.55 24.30
N SER A 154 -8.31 1.54 25.43
CA SER A 154 -8.52 0.61 26.54
C SER A 154 -9.87 0.85 27.18
#